data_AF-A0A928QDB6-F1
#
_entry.id   AF-A0A928QDB6-F1
#
_cell.length_a   1.000
_cell.length_b   1.000
_cell.length_c   1.000
_cell.angle_alpha   90.00
_cell.angle_beta   90.00
_cell.angle_gamma   90.00
#
_symmetry.space_group_name_H-M   'P 1'
#
loop_
_entity.id
_entity.type
_entity.pdbx_description
1 polymer ?
#
loop_
_entity_poly.entity_id
_entity_poly.type
_entity_poly.pdbx_seq_one_letter_code
_entity_poly.pdbx_strand_id
1 'polypeptide(L)'
;MDIVTGYMLPFIYAAMACAGFCVMYNMHDFKISLAACVGGGLAWVAYLLCAPSGSVMLQNFVSAVTVAIFSEIMARVFKTPSTIFLIVGILPMVPGGGIYYTMKYCIEGNMDMFVAKLISTLGVAGAIAVGVSLVSSVVRILNANKFSN
;
A
#
# COMPACT_ATOMS: atom_id res chain seq x y z
N MET A 1 -3.69 -24.30 -3.04
CA MET A 1 -3.30 -23.36 -1.97
C MET A 1 -4.46 -23.30 -1.01
N ASP A 2 -4.25 -23.73 0.23
CA ASP A 2 -5.31 -23.65 1.25
C ASP A 2 -5.59 -22.17 1.56
N ILE A 3 -6.85 -21.82 1.84
CA ILE A 3 -7.27 -20.45 2.14
C ILE A 3 -6.42 -19.84 3.28
N VAL A 4 -6.03 -20.69 4.23
CA VAL A 4 -5.19 -20.33 5.39
C VAL A 4 -3.81 -19.85 4.95
N THR A 5 -3.12 -20.60 4.08
CA THR A 5 -1.77 -20.26 3.62
C THR A 5 -1.78 -19.20 2.52
N GLY A 6 -2.83 -19.18 1.70
CA GLY A 6 -2.98 -18.26 0.58
C GLY A 6 -3.36 -16.84 0.98
N TYR A 7 -4.19 -16.64 2.01
CA TYR A 7 -4.74 -15.32 2.34
C TYR A 7 -4.60 -14.95 3.82
N MET A 8 -4.89 -15.89 4.73
CA MET A 8 -4.93 -15.59 6.17
C MET A 8 -3.55 -15.32 6.75
N LEU A 9 -2.55 -16.17 6.45
CA LEU A 9 -1.17 -15.96 6.89
C LEU A 9 -0.55 -14.68 6.29
N PRO A 10 -0.62 -14.42 4.98
CA PRO A 10 -0.10 -13.17 4.42
C PRO A 10 -0.75 -11.91 5.00
N PHE A 11 -2.05 -11.95 5.31
CA PHE A 11 -2.73 -10.87 6.02
C PHE A 11 -2.07 -10.59 7.39
N ILE A 12 -1.83 -11.65 8.17
CA ILE A 12 -1.20 -11.52 9.50
C ILE A 12 0.24 -11.00 9.37
N TYR A 13 1.03 -11.51 8.42
CA TYR A 13 2.40 -11.03 8.20
C TYR A 13 2.44 -9.56 7.80
N ALA A 14 1.56 -9.13 6.89
CA ALA A 14 1.45 -7.73 6.49
C ALA A 14 1.01 -6.84 7.66
N ALA A 15 0.03 -7.27 8.46
CA ALA A 15 -0.41 -6.55 9.65
C ALA A 15 0.71 -6.44 10.71
N MET A 16 1.49 -7.49 10.92
CA MET A 16 2.65 -7.46 11.84
C MET A 16 3.75 -6.53 11.33
N ALA A 17 4.03 -6.50 10.03
CA ALA A 17 4.97 -5.55 9.44
C ALA A 17 4.52 -4.11 9.69
N CYS A 18 3.24 -3.82 9.48
CA CYS A 18 2.64 -2.51 9.79
C CYS A 18 2.74 -2.15 11.28
N ALA A 19 2.62 -3.11 12.21
CA ALA A 19 2.78 -2.85 13.64
C ALA A 19 4.18 -2.32 13.98
N GLY A 20 5.23 -2.87 13.34
CA GLY A 20 6.59 -2.35 13.47
C GLY A 20 6.71 -0.89 13.00
N PHE A 21 6.04 -0.54 11.90
CA PHE A 21 5.99 0.85 11.41
C PHE A 21 5.18 1.76 12.33
N CYS A 22 4.09 1.30 12.95
CA CYS A 22 3.36 2.10 13.94
C CYS A 22 4.24 2.51 15.12
N VAL A 23 5.13 1.61 15.60
CA VAL A 23 6.12 1.93 16.63
C VAL A 23 7.12 2.96 16.12
N MET A 24 7.63 2.79 14.90
CA MET A 24 8.58 3.73 14.28
C MET A 24 8.00 5.14 14.10
N TYR A 25 6.72 5.26 13.76
CA TYR A 25 6.01 6.53 13.64
C TYR A 25 5.44 7.06 14.97
N ASN A 26 5.81 6.44 16.10
CA ASN A 26 5.40 6.84 17.45
C ASN A 26 3.88 7.03 17.61
N MET A 27 3.10 6.07 17.10
CA MET A 27 1.64 6.08 17.21
C MET A 27 1.19 5.64 18.60
N HIS A 28 0.74 6.59 19.42
CA HIS A 28 0.40 6.34 20.83
C HIS A 28 -0.97 5.68 21.04
N ASP A 29 -1.93 5.92 20.14
CA ASP A 29 -3.26 5.33 20.28
C ASP A 29 -3.30 3.92 19.71
N PHE A 30 -3.45 2.93 20.60
CA PHE A 30 -3.49 1.52 20.25
C PHE A 30 -4.61 1.19 19.25
N LYS A 31 -5.78 1.85 19.34
CA LYS A 31 -6.90 1.58 18.42
C LYS A 31 -6.58 2.07 17.01
N ILE A 32 -5.96 3.25 16.90
CA ILE A 32 -5.54 3.82 15.62
C ILE A 32 -4.43 2.98 15.01
N SER A 33 -3.45 2.56 15.82
CA SER A 33 -2.37 1.67 15.37
C SER A 33 -2.91 0.32 14.86
N LEU A 34 -3.83 -0.31 15.61
CA LEU A 34 -4.43 -1.57 15.19
C LEU A 34 -5.22 -1.42 13.89
N ALA A 35 -6.02 -0.35 13.75
CA ALA A 35 -6.75 -0.07 12.53
C ALA A 35 -5.80 0.14 11.33
N ALA A 36 -4.67 0.83 11.52
CA ALA A 36 -3.66 0.99 10.48
C ALA A 36 -3.03 -0.35 10.05
N CYS A 37 -2.77 -1.26 11.00
CA CYS A 37 -2.27 -2.61 10.71
C CYS A 37 -3.26 -3.44 9.90
N VAL A 38 -4.55 -3.36 10.25
CA VAL A 38 -5.63 -4.01 9.48
C VAL A 38 -5.67 -3.47 8.05
N GLY A 39 -5.46 -2.16 7.86
CA GLY A 39 -5.37 -1.54 6.54
C GLY A 39 -4.28 -2.17 5.65
N GLY A 40 -3.08 -2.40 6.21
CA GLY A 40 -1.99 -3.07 5.48
C GLY A 40 -2.28 -4.54 5.17
N GLY A 41 -2.91 -5.27 6.10
CA GLY A 41 -3.37 -6.63 5.85
C GLY A 41 -4.40 -6.70 4.73
N LEU A 42 -5.39 -5.80 4.73
CA LEU A 42 -6.41 -5.73 3.68
C LEU A 42 -5.81 -5.39 2.31
N ALA A 43 -4.84 -4.46 2.28
CA ALA A 43 -4.10 -4.12 1.07
C ALA A 43 -3.38 -5.34 0.49
N TRP A 44 -2.71 -6.13 1.35
CA TRP A 44 -2.04 -7.35 0.93
C TRP A 44 -3.00 -8.42 0.39
N VAL A 45 -4.17 -8.58 1.01
CA VAL A 45 -5.21 -9.48 0.47
C VAL A 45 -5.71 -9.00 -0.89
N ALA A 46 -5.96 -7.70 -1.05
CA ALA A 46 -6.36 -7.12 -2.34
C ALA A 46 -5.30 -7.34 -3.43
N TYR A 47 -4.02 -7.20 -3.08
CA TYR A 47 -2.90 -7.54 -3.95
C TYR A 47 -2.98 -9.00 -4.44
N LEU A 48 -3.19 -9.95 -3.51
CA LEU A 48 -3.28 -11.38 -3.82
C LEU A 48 -4.51 -11.76 -4.63
N LEU A 49 -5.65 -11.11 -4.40
CA LEU A 49 -6.87 -11.34 -5.19
C LEU A 49 -6.68 -10.95 -6.66
N CYS A 50 -5.80 -9.98 -6.93
CA CYS A 50 -5.43 -9.60 -8.28
C CYS A 50 -4.28 -10.42 -8.86
N ALA A 51 -3.71 -11.39 -8.14
CA ALA A 51 -2.64 -12.26 -8.63
C ALA A 51 -2.95 -12.98 -9.97
N PRO A 52 -4.19 -13.47 -10.22
CA PRO A 52 -4.53 -14.13 -11.49
C PRO A 52 -4.39 -13.25 -12.72
N SER A 53 -4.33 -11.93 -12.57
CA SER A 53 -4.14 -10.99 -13.69
C SER A 53 -2.74 -11.04 -14.31
N GLY A 54 -1.75 -11.62 -13.62
CA GLY A 54 -0.35 -11.68 -14.06
C GLY A 54 0.40 -10.34 -14.05
N SER A 55 -0.28 -9.21 -13.83
CA SER A 55 0.32 -7.88 -13.83
C SER A 55 0.62 -7.40 -12.41
N VAL A 56 1.91 -7.30 -12.07
CA VAL A 56 2.37 -6.75 -10.78
C VAL A 56 1.95 -5.29 -10.61
N MET A 57 1.89 -4.52 -11.70
CA MET A 57 1.40 -3.14 -11.66
C MET A 57 -0.08 -3.08 -11.26
N LEU A 58 -0.92 -3.94 -11.83
CA LEU A 58 -2.34 -3.96 -11.51
C LEU A 58 -2.59 -4.41 -10.07
N GLN A 59 -1.85 -5.41 -9.60
CA GLN A 59 -1.93 -5.89 -8.21
C GLN A 59 -1.60 -4.77 -7.22
N ASN A 60 -0.52 -4.03 -7.46
CA ASN A 60 -0.13 -2.90 -6.62
C ASN A 60 -1.10 -1.71 -6.73
N PHE A 61 -1.62 -1.42 -7.93
CA PHE A 61 -2.63 -0.38 -8.13
C PHE A 61 -3.90 -0.67 -7.31
N VAL A 62 -4.45 -1.88 -7.41
CA VAL A 62 -5.67 -2.26 -6.69
C VAL A 62 -5.42 -2.24 -5.18
N SER A 63 -4.28 -2.76 -4.72
CA SER A 63 -3.88 -2.68 -3.31
C SER A 63 -3.79 -1.23 -2.81
N ALA A 64 -3.17 -0.34 -3.60
CA ALA A 64 -3.05 1.08 -3.28
C ALA A 64 -4.42 1.78 -3.21
N VAL A 65 -5.35 1.45 -4.11
CA VAL A 65 -6.74 1.93 -4.07
C VAL A 65 -7.45 1.43 -2.81
N THR A 66 -7.32 0.14 -2.49
CA THR A 66 -7.94 -0.46 -1.30
C THR A 66 -7.48 0.22 -0.02
N VAL A 67 -6.15 0.40 0.16
CA VAL A 67 -5.62 1.04 1.37
C VAL A 67 -5.98 2.52 1.43
N ALA A 68 -6.03 3.23 0.30
CA ALA A 68 -6.44 4.63 0.28
C ALA A 68 -7.92 4.79 0.67
N ILE A 69 -8.82 3.94 0.15
CA ILE A 69 -10.23 3.96 0.52
C ILE A 69 -10.38 3.66 2.02
N PHE A 70 -9.70 2.62 2.49
CA PHE A 70 -9.71 2.24 3.90
C PHE A 70 -9.24 3.39 4.79
N SER A 71 -8.15 4.07 4.39
CA SER A 71 -7.57 5.19 5.14
C SER A 71 -8.53 6.38 5.24
N GLU A 72 -9.23 6.71 4.14
CA GLU A 72 -10.22 7.78 4.11
C GLU A 72 -11.48 7.45 4.93
N ILE A 73 -11.84 6.18 5.04
CA ILE A 73 -12.94 5.72 5.91
C ILE A 73 -12.50 5.83 7.38
N MET A 74 -11.35 5.25 7.73
CA MET A 74 -10.87 5.21 9.12
C MET A 74 -10.53 6.60 9.65
N ALA A 75 -10.05 7.51 8.81
CA ALA A 75 -9.85 8.92 9.16
C ALA A 75 -11.12 9.57 9.72
N ARG A 76 -12.28 9.26 9.14
CA ARG A 76 -13.57 9.81 9.56
C ARG A 76 -14.09 9.13 10.83
N VAL A 77 -13.86 7.83 10.97
CA VAL A 77 -14.24 7.04 12.15
C VAL A 77 -13.45 7.51 13.38
N PHE A 78 -12.13 7.64 13.26
CA PHE A 78 -11.24 7.99 14.36
C PHE A 78 -10.99 9.49 14.50
N LYS A 79 -11.53 10.32 13.59
CA LYS A 79 -11.33 11.78 13.54
C LYS A 79 -9.86 12.18 13.53
N THR A 80 -9.05 11.45 12.77
CA THR A 80 -7.61 11.69 12.60
C THR A 80 -7.24 11.82 11.12
N PRO A 81 -6.09 12.42 10.78
CA PRO A 81 -5.64 12.53 9.39
C PRO A 81 -5.57 11.16 8.68
N SER A 82 -6.05 11.08 7.43
CA SER A 82 -6.02 9.85 6.63
C SER A 82 -4.60 9.38 6.32
N THR A 83 -3.64 10.31 6.31
CA THR A 83 -2.21 10.04 6.09
C THR A 83 -1.63 9.05 7.10
N ILE A 84 -2.13 9.02 8.35
CA ILE A 84 -1.66 8.10 9.39
C ILE A 84 -1.93 6.64 8.97
N PHE A 85 -3.15 6.36 8.52
CA PHE A 85 -3.54 5.02 8.05
C PHE A 85 -2.87 4.68 6.72
N LEU A 86 -2.79 5.65 5.82
CA LEU A 86 -2.26 5.47 4.47
C LEU A 86 -0.78 5.12 4.49
N ILE A 87 0.04 5.89 5.21
CA ILE A 87 1.49 5.67 5.28
C ILE A 87 1.78 4.29 5.85
N VAL A 88 1.12 3.91 6.94
CA VAL A 88 1.36 2.58 7.56
C VAL A 88 0.90 1.45 6.64
N GLY A 89 -0.30 1.55 6.08
CA GLY A 89 -0.90 0.47 5.31
C GLY A 89 -0.28 0.25 3.93
N ILE A 90 0.35 1.28 3.33
CA ILE A 90 0.95 1.18 2.00
C ILE A 90 2.37 0.60 2.01
N LEU A 91 3.07 0.67 3.16
CA LEU A 91 4.48 0.28 3.29
C LEU A 91 4.80 -1.15 2.82
N PRO A 92 3.97 -2.18 3.10
CA PRO A 92 4.22 -3.52 2.58
C PRO A 92 4.26 -3.61 1.05
N MET A 93 3.60 -2.70 0.35
CA MET A 93 3.55 -2.67 -1.12
C MET A 93 4.70 -1.87 -1.75
N VAL A 94 5.38 -1.03 -0.96
CA VAL A 94 6.44 -0.17 -1.49
C VAL A 94 7.60 -1.05 -1.99
N PRO A 95 8.07 -0.87 -3.24
CA PRO A 95 9.03 -1.76 -3.87
C PRO A 95 10.48 -1.50 -3.40
N GLY A 96 10.74 -1.57 -2.09
CA GLY A 96 12.07 -1.33 -1.51
C GLY A 96 13.13 -2.31 -2.04
N GLY A 97 12.77 -3.59 -2.16
CA GLY A 97 13.63 -4.59 -2.80
C GLY A 97 13.87 -4.29 -4.29
N GLY A 98 12.88 -3.71 -4.98
CA GLY A 98 13.03 -3.27 -6.36
C GLY A 98 14.13 -2.24 -6.52
N ILE A 99 14.10 -1.20 -5.68
CA ILE A 99 15.11 -0.14 -5.64
C ILE A 99 16.49 -0.72 -5.31
N TYR A 100 16.57 -1.60 -4.30
CA TYR A 100 17.82 -2.26 -3.92
C TYR A 100 18.45 -3.03 -5.09
N TYR A 101 17.67 -3.89 -5.76
CA TYR A 101 18.18 -4.69 -6.87
C TYR A 101 18.52 -3.84 -8.10
N THR A 102 17.76 -2.78 -8.38
CA THR A 102 18.12 -1.82 -9.42
C THR A 102 19.51 -1.24 -9.16
N MET A 103 19.79 -0.73 -7.96
CA MET A 103 21.11 -0.18 -7.64
C MET A 103 22.21 -1.25 -7.68
N LYS A 104 21.90 -2.46 -7.19
CA LYS A 104 22.83 -3.60 -7.23
C LYS A 104 23.30 -3.87 -8.67
N TYR A 105 22.38 -4.01 -9.62
CA TYR A 105 22.74 -4.27 -11.02
C TYR A 105 23.51 -3.12 -11.67
N CYS A 106 23.25 -1.87 -11.25
CA CYS A 106 24.02 -0.71 -11.70
C CYS A 106 25.48 -0.81 -11.27
N ILE A 107 25.74 -1.16 -10.01
CA ILE A 107 27.11 -1.30 -9.46
C ILE A 107 27.83 -2.51 -10.08
N GLU A 108 27.11 -3.60 -10.34
CA GLU A 108 27.66 -4.80 -10.99
C GLU A 108 27.94 -4.61 -12.49
N GLY A 109 27.56 -3.47 -13.08
CA GLY A 109 27.71 -3.18 -14.51
C GLY A 109 26.74 -3.94 -15.42
N ASN A 110 25.75 -4.64 -14.86
CA ASN A 110 24.73 -5.37 -15.62
C ASN A 110 23.60 -4.42 -16.05
N MET A 111 23.83 -3.69 -17.13
CA MET A 111 22.92 -2.64 -17.61
C MET A 111 21.56 -3.17 -18.09
N ASP A 112 21.50 -4.38 -18.66
CA ASP A 112 20.24 -4.98 -19.11
C ASP A 112 19.29 -5.22 -17.93
N MET A 113 19.79 -5.84 -16.86
CA MET A 113 19.01 -6.09 -15.65
C MET A 113 18.72 -4.80 -14.88
N PHE A 114 19.66 -3.85 -14.87
CA PHE A 114 19.44 -2.52 -14.29
C PHE A 114 18.24 -1.83 -14.90
N VAL A 115 18.19 -1.69 -16.23
CA VAL A 115 17.09 -1.00 -16.93
C VAL A 115 15.77 -1.75 -16.74
N ALA A 116 15.78 -3.08 -16.89
CA ALA A 116 14.57 -3.89 -16.71
C ALA A 116 13.99 -3.73 -15.29
N LYS A 117 14.85 -3.79 -14.25
CA LYS A 117 14.40 -3.65 -12.87
C LYS A 117 14.00 -2.21 -12.52
N LEU A 118 14.69 -1.22 -13.07
CA LEU A 118 14.36 0.20 -12.92
C LEU A 118 12.96 0.50 -13.46
N ILE A 119 12.66 0.08 -14.70
CA ILE A 119 11.34 0.30 -15.33
C ILE A 119 10.24 -0.41 -14.53
N SER A 120 10.47 -1.66 -14.12
CA SER A 120 9.51 -2.41 -13.30
C SER A 120 9.23 -1.72 -11.96
N THR A 121 10.28 -1.27 -11.27
CA THR A 121 10.19 -0.62 -9.95
C THR A 121 9.50 0.73 -10.04
N LEU A 122 9.87 1.58 -11.00
CA LEU A 122 9.21 2.86 -11.26
C LEU A 122 7.74 2.66 -11.66
N GLY A 123 7.47 1.63 -12.47
CA GLY A 123 6.13 1.27 -12.86
C GLY A 123 5.22 0.89 -11.69
N VAL A 124 5.74 0.11 -10.75
CA VAL A 124 5.02 -0.22 -9.50
C VAL A 124 4.82 1.02 -8.63
N ALA A 125 5.86 1.83 -8.43
CA ALA A 125 5.76 3.06 -7.64
C ALA A 125 4.74 4.04 -8.26
N GLY A 126 4.74 4.18 -9.59
CA GLY A 126 3.77 4.97 -10.34
C GLY A 126 2.34 4.44 -10.19
N ALA A 127 2.14 3.13 -10.30
CA ALA A 127 0.83 2.50 -10.09
C ALA A 127 0.28 2.79 -8.69
N ILE A 128 1.13 2.68 -7.66
CA ILE A 128 0.76 3.01 -6.28
C ILE A 128 0.38 4.49 -6.16
N ALA A 129 1.22 5.41 -6.68
CA ALA A 129 0.99 6.85 -6.60
C ALA A 129 -0.32 7.27 -7.30
N VAL A 130 -0.61 6.71 -8.47
CA VAL A 130 -1.85 6.98 -9.21
C VAL A 130 -3.06 6.42 -8.45
N GLY A 131 -2.97 5.20 -7.90
CA GLY A 131 -4.06 4.58 -7.13
C GLY A 131 -4.46 5.42 -5.91
N VAL A 132 -3.48 5.88 -5.13
CA VAL A 132 -3.72 6.76 -3.98
C VAL A 132 -4.31 8.11 -4.43
N SER A 133 -3.70 8.74 -5.44
CA SER A 133 -4.12 10.07 -5.91
C SER A 133 -5.54 10.07 -6.45
N LEU A 134 -5.95 8.98 -7.13
CA LEU A 134 -7.31 8.80 -7.62
C LEU A 134 -8.33 8.80 -6.48
N VAL A 135 -8.09 8.02 -5.44
CA VAL A 135 -9.01 7.92 -4.28
C VAL A 135 -9.09 9.24 -3.54
N SER A 136 -7.94 9.86 -3.23
CA SER A 136 -7.92 11.15 -2.53
C SER A 136 -8.63 12.25 -3.33
N SER A 137 -8.51 12.25 -4.66
CA SER A 137 -9.21 13.20 -5.53
C SER A 137 -10.73 13.00 -5.50
N VAL A 138 -11.19 11.75 -5.64
CA VAL A 138 -12.62 11.42 -5.56
C VAL A 138 -13.20 11.84 -4.20
N VAL A 139 -12.52 11.50 -3.11
CA VAL A 139 -12.96 11.85 -1.75
C VAL A 139 -13.03 13.37 -1.56
N ARG A 140 -12.03 14.12 -2.08
CA ARG A 140 -12.03 15.58 -2.03
C ARG A 140 -13.23 16.18 -2.74
N ILE A 141 -13.57 15.69 -3.93
CA ILE A 141 -14.74 16.16 -4.70
C ILE A 141 -16.05 15.86 -3.96
N LEU A 142 -16.21 14.64 -3.44
CA LEU A 142 -17.40 14.26 -2.68
C LEU A 142 -17.60 15.10 -1.42
N ASN A 143 -16.50 15.44 -0.72
CA ASN A 143 -16.57 16.31 0.45
C ASN A 143 -16.85 17.77 0.05
N ALA A 144 -16.28 18.27 -1.05
CA ALA A 144 -16.55 19.63 -1.53
C ALA A 144 -18.03 19.83 -1.91
N ASN A 145 -18.65 18.83 -2.55
CA ASN A 145 -20.08 18.88 -2.91
C ASN A 145 -21.01 18.90 -1.69
N LYS A 146 -20.59 18.33 -0.54
CA LYS A 146 -21.35 18.41 0.72
C LYS A 146 -21.37 19.81 1.35
N PHE A 147 -20.44 20.69 1.00
CA PHE A 147 -20.43 22.08 1.48
C PHE A 147 -21.13 23.05 0.52
N SER A 148 -21.41 22.63 -0.71
CA SER A 148 -22.13 23.42 -1.72
C SER A 148 -23.65 23.22 -1.69
N ASN A 149 -24.15 22.23 -0.95
CA ASN A 149 -25.57 21.97 -0.70
C ASN A 149 -25.89 22.23 0.78
#